data_AF-A0A6L8TXJ9-F1
#
_entry.id   AF-A0A6L8TXJ9-F1
#
_cell.length_a   1.000
_cell.length_b   1.000
_cell.length_c   1.000
_cell.angle_alpha   90.00
_cell.angle_beta   90.00
_cell.angle_gamma   90.00
#
_symmetry.space_group_name_H-M   'P 1'
#
loop_
_entity.id
_entity.type
_entity.pdbx_description
1 polymer ?
#
loop_
_entity_poly.entity_id
_entity_poly.type
_entity_poly.pdbx_seq_one_letter_code
_entity_poly.pdbx_strand_id
1 'polypeptide(L)' 'MDAQITIIGAGVAGLAIAERLSREFGDVYLAEKHRTFGQETSSRNSEVIHAGIYYPKGSLKSKLCLEGKRMMYDYCRK' A
#
# COMPACT_ATOMS: atom_id res chain seq x y z
N MET A 1 -24.57 1.83 9.52
CA MET A 1 -23.49 0.82 9.50
C MET A 1 -22.26 1.59 9.91
N ASP A 2 -21.77 1.33 11.12
CA ASP A 2 -20.66 2.10 11.69
C ASP A 2 -19.38 1.31 11.43
N ALA A 3 -18.34 1.99 10.98
CA ALA A 3 -17.03 1.41 10.73
C ALA A 3 -16.06 1.88 11.81
N GLN A 4 -15.33 0.96 12.43
CA GLN A 4 -14.23 1.35 13.32
C GLN A 4 -13.11 2.04 12.55
N ILE A 5 -12.84 1.57 11.32
CA ILE A 5 -11.83 2.15 10.43
C ILE A 5 -12.42 2.26 9.03
N THR A 6 -12.32 3.46 8.44
CA THR A 6 -12.67 3.70 7.04
C THR A 6 -11.43 4.15 6.27
N ILE A 7 -11.14 3.47 5.16
CA ILE A 7 -10.03 3.75 4.24
C ILE A 7 -10.61 4.27 2.94
N ILE A 8 -10.15 5.45 2.50
CA ILE A 8 -10.62 6.08 1.26
C ILE A 8 -9.56 5.92 0.18
N GLY A 9 -9.89 5.17 -0.88
CA GLY A 9 -9.06 4.89 -2.05
C GLY A 9 -8.50 3.46 -2.05
N ALA A 10 -8.86 2.68 -3.07
CA ALA A 10 -8.36 1.33 -3.33
C ALA A 10 -7.12 1.32 -4.24
N GLY A 11 -6.20 2.27 -4.04
CA GLY A 11 -4.85 2.17 -4.59
C GLY A 11 -4.00 1.17 -3.79
N VAL A 12 -2.76 0.93 -4.24
CA VAL A 12 -1.83 -0.02 -3.60
C VAL A 12 -1.62 0.28 -2.11
N ALA A 13 -1.53 1.54 -1.72
CA ALA A 13 -1.38 1.94 -0.32
C ALA A 13 -2.65 1.64 0.50
N GLY A 14 -3.83 1.99 -0.01
CA GLY A 14 -5.10 1.74 0.68
C GLY A 14 -5.39 0.25 0.86
N LEU A 15 -5.13 -0.55 -0.17
CA LEU A 15 -5.25 -2.01 -0.10
C LEU A 15 -4.25 -2.63 0.89
N ALA A 16 -2.99 -2.20 0.89
CA ALA A 16 -1.99 -2.69 1.84
C ALA A 16 -2.35 -2.33 3.30
N ILE A 17 -2.90 -1.14 3.53
CA ILE A 17 -3.41 -0.73 4.85
C ILE A 17 -4.61 -1.60 5.24
N ALA A 18 -5.57 -1.81 4.33
CA ALA A 18 -6.75 -2.62 4.59
C ALA A 18 -6.40 -4.07 4.93
N GLU A 19 -5.51 -4.69 4.15
CA GLU A 19 -5.04 -6.07 4.38
C GLU A 19 -4.40 -6.24 5.76
N ARG A 20 -3.60 -5.25 6.20
CA ARG A 20 -2.93 -5.31 7.49
C ARG A 20 -3.91 -5.14 8.65
N LEU A 21 -4.85 -4.20 8.52
CA LEU A 21 -5.81 -3.87 9.58
C LEU A 21 -6.95 -4.88 9.70
N SER A 22 -7.37 -5.49 8.60
CA SER A 22 -8.43 -6.51 8.61
C SER A 22 -8.02 -7.79 9.36
N ARG A 23 -6.73 -7.97 9.67
CA ARG A 23 -6.23 -9.07 10.52
C ARG A 23 -6.44 -8.81 12.02
N GLU A 24 -6.61 -7.55 12.41
CA GLU A 24 -6.73 -7.13 13.82
C GLU A 24 -8.13 -6.60 14.16
N PHE A 25 -8.83 -6.01 13.19
CA PHE A 25 -10.12 -5.36 13.37
C PHE A 25 -11.18 -5.98 12.47
N GLY A 26 -12.39 -6.18 12.99
CA GLY A 26 -13.52 -6.74 12.25
C GLY A 26 -14.28 -5.73 11.38
N ASP A 27 -14.27 -4.45 11.76
CA ASP A 27 -15.06 -3.39 11.12
C ASP A 27 -14.19 -2.41 10.31
N VAL A 28 -13.44 -2.97 9.34
CA VAL A 28 -12.61 -2.21 8.39
C VAL A 28 -13.32 -2.09 7.06
N TYR A 29 -13.58 -0.86 6.64
CA TYR A 29 -14.24 -0.57 5.37
C TYR A 29 -13.27 0.17 4.45
N LEU A 30 -13.25 -0.25 3.18
CA LEU A 30 -12.51 0.43 2.14
C LEU A 30 -13.49 0.93 1.08
N ALA A 31 -13.43 2.22 0.77
CA ALA A 31 -14.28 2.86 -0.23
C ALA A 31 -13.45 3.35 -1.42
N GLU A 32 -13.92 3.07 -2.63
CA GLU A 32 -13.28 3.47 -3.89
C GLU A 32 -14.33 4.09 -4.82
N LYS A 33 -13.98 5.19 -5.48
CA LYS A 33 -14.86 5.89 -6.43
C LYS A 33 -14.97 5.13 -7.76
N HIS A 34 -13.96 4.37 -8.13
CA HIS A 34 -13.92 3.58 -9.36
C HIS A 34 -14.63 2.23 -9.24
N ARG A 35 -14.98 1.63 -10.39
CA ARG A 35 -15.67 0.33 -10.45
C ARG A 35 -14.86 -0.84 -9.91
N THR A 36 -13.52 -0.72 -9.93
CA THR A 36 -12.59 -1.69 -9.33
C THR A 36 -11.38 -0.96 -8.77
N PHE A 37 -10.55 -1.67 -8.02
CA PHE A 37 -9.36 -1.13 -7.38
C PHE A 37 -8.24 -0.78 -8.38
N GLY A 38 -7.31 0.07 -7.94
CA GLY A 38 -6.06 0.33 -8.65
C GLY A 38 -6.14 1.13 -9.95
N GLN A 39 -7.30 1.67 -10.33
CA GLN A 39 -7.51 2.31 -11.66
C GLN A 39 -6.77 3.65 -11.90
N GLU A 40 -6.13 4.21 -10.87
CA GLU A 40 -5.37 5.48 -10.95
C GLU A 40 -3.86 5.19 -10.93
N THR A 41 -3.04 5.96 -10.19
CA THR A 41 -1.57 5.86 -10.15
C THR A 41 -1.04 4.44 -9.96
N SER A 42 -1.74 3.59 -9.21
CA SER A 42 -1.33 2.20 -8.96
C SER A 42 -1.32 1.30 -10.20
N SER A 43 -2.07 1.63 -11.27
CA SER A 43 -2.01 0.94 -12.57
C SER A 43 -1.24 1.73 -13.64
N ARG A 44 -0.68 2.89 -13.28
CA ARG A 44 0.00 3.83 -14.19
C ARG A 44 1.37 4.22 -13.63
N ASN A 45 2.19 3.22 -13.36
CA ASN A 45 3.57 3.36 -12.91
C ASN A 45 4.46 2.35 -13.64
N SER A 46 5.77 2.43 -13.46
CA SER A 46 6.73 1.56 -14.16
C SER A 46 6.84 0.15 -13.56
N GLU A 47 6.08 -0.16 -12.50
CA GLU A 47 6.08 -1.45 -11.80
C GLU A 47 7.46 -1.87 -11.24
N VAL A 48 8.35 -0.88 -11.02
CA VAL A 48 9.71 -1.11 -10.51
C VAL A 48 9.72 -1.15 -8.99
N ILE A 49 10.23 -2.25 -8.43
CA ILE A 49 10.66 -2.29 -7.03
C ILE A 49 12.03 -1.60 -6.92
N HIS A 50 12.02 -0.33 -6.48
CA HIS A 50 13.22 0.49 -6.46
C HIS A 50 14.30 -0.01 -5.48
N ALA A 51 15.57 0.14 -5.85
CA ALA A 51 16.71 -0.26 -5.04
C ALA A 51 17.07 0.71 -3.89
N GLY A 52 16.57 1.96 -3.94
CA GLY A 52 16.77 2.97 -2.88
C GLY A 52 17.98 3.91 -3.04
N ILE A 53 18.59 4.00 -4.22
CA ILE A 53 19.93 4.60 -4.42
C ILE A 53 19.94 6.14 -4.41
N TYR A 54 18.89 6.82 -4.88
CA TYR A 54 18.90 8.28 -5.14
C TYR A 54 18.03 9.11 -4.18
N TYR A 55 17.53 8.51 -3.10
CA TYR A 55 16.68 9.24 -2.17
C TYR A 55 17.53 10.01 -1.14
N PRO A 56 17.12 11.23 -0.73
CA PRO A 56 17.83 11.98 0.30
C PRO A 56 18.06 11.14 1.55
N LYS A 57 19.28 11.16 2.08
CA LYS A 57 19.68 10.35 3.25
C LYS A 57 18.76 10.66 4.43
N GLY A 58 18.24 9.61 5.06
CA GLY A 58 17.37 9.72 6.24
C GLY A 58 15.91 10.12 5.96
N SER A 59 15.57 10.44 4.71
CA SER A 59 14.18 10.72 4.32
C SER A 59 13.28 9.50 4.52
N LEU A 60 11.97 9.75 4.70
CA LEU A 60 10.98 8.67 4.71
C LEU A 60 11.02 7.84 3.43
N LYS A 61 11.26 8.48 2.27
CA LYS A 61 11.38 7.76 0.99
C LYS A 61 12.55 6.78 0.98
N SER A 62 13.71 7.19 1.50
CA SER A 62 14.86 6.30 1.67
C SER A 62 14.55 5.13 2.61
N LYS A 63 14.04 5.42 3.80
CA LYS A 63 13.74 4.41 4.83
C LYS A 63 12.68 3.40 4.36
N LEU A 64 11.53 3.90 3.93
CA LEU A 64 10.38 3.09 3.53
C LEU A 64 10.62 2.35 2.22
N CYS A 65 11.44 2.87 1.28
CA CYS A 65 11.79 2.12 0.08
C CYS A 65 12.64 0.89 0.41
N LEU A 66 13.66 1.04 1.26
CA LEU A 66 14.54 -0.07 1.61
C LEU A 66 13.79 -1.15 2.41
N GLU A 67 13.01 -0.73 3.40
CA GLU A 67 12.17 -1.64 4.19
C GLU A 67 11.09 -2.30 3.34
N GLY A 68 10.34 -1.50 2.58
CA GLY A 68 9.25 -1.96 1.71
C GLY A 68 9.73 -2.90 0.61
N LYS A 69 10.92 -2.67 0.02
CA LYS A 69 11.53 -3.59 -0.94
C LYS A 69 11.71 -4.99 -0.35
N ARG A 70 12.26 -5.08 0.87
CA ARG A 70 12.47 -6.36 1.55
C ARG A 70 11.13 -7.06 1.80
N MET A 71 10.17 -6.34 2.39
CA MET A 71 8.84 -6.85 2.68
C MET A 71 8.10 -7.33 1.42
N MET A 72 8.23 -6.60 0.30
CA MET A 72 7.56 -6.97 -0.96
C MET A 72 8.12 -8.26 -1.54
N TYR A 73 9.45 -8.43 -1.57
CA TYR A 73 10.04 -9.69 -2.02
C TYR A 73 9.66 -10.86 -1.12
N ASP A 74 9.60 -10.66 0.19
CA ASP A 74 9.12 -11.67 1.12
C ASP A 74 7.63 -11.98 0.91
N TYR A 75 6.82 -10.97 0.57
CA TYR A 75 5.39 -11.14 0.27
C TYR A 75 5.15 -11.92 -1.03
N CYS A 76 5.87 -11.61 -2.12
CA CYS A 76 5.73 -12.31 -3.40
C CYS A 76 6.20 -13.77 -3.39
N ARG A 77 6.96 -14.18 -2.36
CA ARG A 77 7.41 -15.56 -2.19
C ARG A 77 6.43 -16.42 -1.40
N LYS A 78 5.42 -15.82 -0.78
CA LYS A 78 4.34 -16.54 -0.09
C LYS A 78 3.35 -17.09 -1.11
#